data_AF-A0A953FCG8-F1
#
_entry.id   AF-A0A953FCG8-F1
#
_cell.length_a   1.000
_cell.length_b   1.000
_cell.length_c   1.000
_cell.angle_alpha   90.00
_cell.angle_beta   90.00
_cell.angle_gamma   90.00
#
_symmetry.space_group_name_H-M   'P 1'
#
loop_
_entity.id
_entity.type
_entity.pdbx_description
1 polymer ?
#
loop_
_entity_poly.entity_id
_entity_poly.type
_entity_poly.pdbx_seq_one_letter_code
_entity_poly.pdbx_strand_id
1 'polypeptide(L)'
;MKAIPLLIIFFVQPLSHSNGWEKLPTQSYDIFYKPSDRASVPSVQSKLATGTARARDFFGQPFRNHFEIYVHPGRQSLDSTWQHNWNMPDFHSACWMVASGVGTRLDLLSPAIWKTASCEHDGDNQQETEQLITHELVHVFHGQHNPSPDFSEVQGLDWFVEGLATYASGQCDTKRIQEVKAAIEKQRIPAQLEAFWTGSLRYGLSGSMVMYLDETYGRSVLLQLLMVSTQADLLKKLHVSETELLAGWKQFMVGK
;
A
#
# COMPACT_ATOMS: atom_id res chain seq x y z
N MET A 1 -50.55 18.81 -3.65
CA MET A 1 -49.17 18.90 -4.18
C MET A 1 -48.22 18.81 -2.99
N LYS A 2 -47.40 17.75 -2.92
CA LYS A 2 -46.44 17.55 -1.83
C LYS A 2 -45.14 18.27 -2.19
N ALA A 3 -44.66 19.13 -1.31
CA ALA A 3 -43.43 19.89 -1.48
C ALA A 3 -42.22 18.96 -1.53
N ILE A 4 -41.35 19.15 -2.53
CA ILE A 4 -40.07 18.48 -2.67
C ILE A 4 -39.08 19.19 -1.73
N PRO A 5 -38.38 18.49 -0.83
CA PRO A 5 -37.43 19.15 0.05
C PRO A 5 -36.21 19.58 -0.77
N LEU A 6 -35.84 20.85 -0.62
CA LEU A 6 -34.67 21.47 -1.21
C LEU A 6 -33.42 20.79 -0.62
N LEU A 7 -32.70 20.01 -1.43
CA LEU A 7 -31.41 19.42 -1.06
C LEU A 7 -30.38 20.56 -1.02
N ILE A 8 -30.06 21.06 0.17
CA ILE A 8 -28.97 22.02 0.36
C ILE A 8 -27.65 21.26 0.22
N ILE A 9 -27.02 21.37 -0.94
CA ILE A 9 -25.65 20.91 -1.16
C ILE A 9 -24.72 21.92 -0.48
N PHE A 10 -24.20 21.58 0.69
CA PHE A 10 -23.10 22.32 1.30
C PHE A 10 -21.84 22.11 0.45
N PHE A 11 -21.45 23.11 -0.31
CA PHE A 11 -20.07 23.21 -0.79
C PHE A 11 -19.19 23.51 0.44
N VAL A 12 -18.59 22.47 1.01
CA VAL A 12 -17.54 22.64 2.01
C VAL A 12 -16.36 23.31 1.30
N GLN A 13 -16.18 24.61 1.52
CA GLN A 13 -14.99 25.28 1.04
C GLN A 13 -13.79 24.78 1.86
N PRO A 14 -12.72 24.31 1.20
CA PRO A 14 -11.53 23.84 1.89
C PRO A 14 -10.92 25.00 2.69
N LEU A 15 -10.66 24.75 3.99
CA LEU A 15 -9.93 25.68 4.85
C LEU A 15 -8.47 25.70 4.40
N SER A 16 -8.03 26.81 3.80
CA SER A 16 -6.61 27.08 3.53
C SER A 16 -5.83 27.02 4.84
N HIS A 17 -4.99 26.01 5.00
CA HIS A 17 -4.00 25.95 6.08
C HIS A 17 -2.61 26.26 5.50
N SER A 18 -1.75 26.81 6.37
CA SER A 18 -0.39 27.28 6.11
C SER A 18 0.39 26.42 5.10
N ASN A 19 1.18 27.10 4.25
CA ASN A 19 2.02 26.56 3.17
C ASN A 19 1.30 26.21 1.85
N GLY A 20 0.12 26.79 1.60
CA GLY A 20 -0.56 26.72 0.29
C GLY A 20 -1.17 25.36 -0.01
N TRP A 21 -1.49 24.57 1.03
CA TRP A 21 -2.25 23.34 0.93
C TRP A 21 -3.71 23.60 1.31
N GLU A 22 -4.63 23.04 0.54
CA GLU A 22 -6.04 23.00 0.85
C GLU A 22 -6.36 21.68 1.54
N LYS A 23 -7.26 21.73 2.53
CA LYS A 23 -7.67 20.56 3.31
C LYS A 23 -9.12 20.19 2.99
N LEU A 24 -9.33 18.92 2.66
CA LEU A 24 -10.64 18.27 2.56
C LEU A 24 -10.75 17.19 3.66
N PRO A 25 -11.46 17.46 4.75
CA PRO A 25 -11.57 16.50 5.85
C PRO A 25 -12.52 15.34 5.52
N THR A 26 -12.20 14.16 6.04
CA THR A 26 -13.09 12.98 6.03
C THR A 26 -13.24 12.42 7.44
N GLN A 27 -13.95 11.30 7.60
CA GLN A 27 -14.10 10.67 8.91
C GLN A 27 -12.82 9.99 9.42
N SER A 28 -12.01 9.43 8.52
CA SER A 28 -10.87 8.56 8.88
C SER A 28 -9.52 9.12 8.46
N TYR A 29 -9.50 10.10 7.56
CA TYR A 29 -8.31 10.77 7.09
C TYR A 29 -8.60 12.18 6.58
N ASP A 30 -7.57 13.00 6.46
CA ASP A 30 -7.65 14.30 5.80
C ASP A 30 -6.92 14.26 4.46
N ILE A 31 -7.52 14.84 3.40
CA ILE A 31 -6.84 15.01 2.11
C ILE A 31 -6.30 16.43 2.02
N PHE A 32 -4.99 16.54 1.82
CA PHE A 32 -4.29 17.77 1.53
C PHE A 32 -3.92 17.81 0.04
N TYR A 33 -4.28 18.88 -0.66
CA TYR A 33 -3.97 19.05 -2.07
C TYR A 33 -3.59 20.50 -2.39
N LYS A 34 -2.91 20.73 -3.52
CA LYS A 34 -2.62 22.09 -4.00
C LYS A 34 -3.79 22.63 -4.83
N PRO A 35 -4.03 23.96 -4.85
CA PRO A 35 -5.11 24.54 -5.66
C PRO A 35 -5.10 24.10 -7.13
N SER A 36 -3.91 23.83 -7.70
CA SER A 36 -3.74 23.30 -9.06
C SER A 36 -4.36 21.92 -9.29
N ASP A 37 -4.49 21.10 -8.24
CA ASP A 37 -5.11 19.76 -8.29
C ASP A 37 -6.60 19.78 -7.95
N ARG A 38 -7.21 20.94 -7.63
CA ARG A 38 -8.60 21.01 -7.16
C ARG A 38 -9.60 20.27 -8.08
N ALA A 39 -9.36 20.27 -9.38
CA ALA A 39 -10.20 19.58 -10.36
C ALA A 39 -10.09 18.04 -10.29
N SER A 40 -8.95 17.48 -9.86
CA SER A 40 -8.74 16.02 -9.74
C SER A 40 -9.20 15.46 -8.40
N VAL A 41 -9.36 16.31 -7.37
CA VAL A 41 -9.72 15.91 -5.99
C VAL A 41 -10.94 14.98 -5.91
N PRO A 42 -12.07 15.22 -6.61
CA PRO A 42 -13.22 14.32 -6.51
C PRO A 42 -12.90 12.88 -6.97
N SER A 43 -12.11 12.74 -8.04
CA SER A 43 -11.67 11.42 -8.54
C SER A 43 -10.73 10.75 -7.54
N VAL A 44 -9.76 11.50 -7.01
CA VAL A 44 -8.81 10.99 -6.00
C VAL A 44 -9.55 10.57 -4.73
N GLN A 45 -10.47 11.39 -4.22
CA GLN A 45 -11.28 11.08 -3.04
C GLN A 45 -12.08 9.79 -3.25
N SER A 46 -12.70 9.60 -4.41
CA SER A 46 -13.44 8.36 -4.71
C SER A 46 -12.53 7.13 -4.65
N LYS A 47 -11.31 7.22 -5.21
CA LYS A 47 -10.36 6.10 -5.21
C LYS A 47 -9.81 5.81 -3.82
N LEU A 48 -9.52 6.85 -3.03
CA LEU A 48 -9.10 6.73 -1.63
C LEU A 48 -10.19 6.10 -0.76
N ALA A 49 -11.46 6.48 -0.97
CA ALA A 49 -12.59 5.86 -0.28
C ALA A 49 -12.71 4.37 -0.62
N THR A 50 -12.59 4.00 -1.91
CA THR A 50 -12.57 2.60 -2.34
C THR A 50 -11.39 1.83 -1.72
N GLY A 51 -10.18 2.37 -1.78
CA GLY A 51 -9.00 1.70 -1.22
C GLY A 51 -9.07 1.54 0.30
N THR A 52 -9.58 2.55 1.01
CA THR A 52 -9.79 2.49 2.47
C THR A 52 -10.80 1.41 2.83
N ALA A 53 -11.91 1.32 2.08
CA ALA A 53 -12.90 0.28 2.26
C ALA A 53 -12.32 -1.11 1.97
N ARG A 54 -11.57 -1.29 0.88
CA ARG A 54 -10.92 -2.57 0.55
C ARG A 54 -9.93 -3.01 1.62
N ALA A 55 -9.07 -2.12 2.11
CA ALA A 55 -8.14 -2.42 3.19
C ALA A 55 -8.89 -2.84 4.47
N ARG A 56 -9.92 -2.07 4.86
CA ARG A 56 -10.78 -2.41 6.01
C ARG A 56 -11.43 -3.78 5.84
N ASP A 57 -12.02 -4.03 4.68
CA ASP A 57 -12.77 -5.26 4.41
C ASP A 57 -11.83 -6.47 4.35
N PHE A 58 -10.61 -6.30 3.84
CA PHE A 58 -9.55 -7.30 3.94
C PHE A 58 -9.23 -7.57 5.42
N PHE A 59 -8.85 -6.58 6.21
CA PHE A 59 -8.45 -6.85 7.59
C PHE A 59 -9.61 -7.15 8.54
N GLY A 60 -10.86 -6.95 8.12
CA GLY A 60 -12.05 -7.11 8.96
C GLY A 60 -12.16 -6.07 10.09
N GLN A 61 -11.34 -5.01 10.06
CA GLN A 61 -11.29 -3.97 11.09
C GLN A 61 -10.90 -2.61 10.48
N PRO A 62 -11.33 -1.48 11.07
CA PRO A 62 -10.99 -0.15 10.58
C PRO A 62 -9.51 0.19 10.82
N PHE A 63 -9.05 1.25 10.16
CA PHE A 63 -7.81 1.94 10.54
C PHE A 63 -7.91 2.37 12.00
N ARG A 64 -6.85 2.13 12.78
CA ARG A 64 -6.80 2.40 14.23
C ARG A 64 -6.78 3.89 14.52
N ASN A 65 -6.04 4.64 13.70
CA ASN A 65 -5.80 6.06 13.90
C ASN A 65 -6.20 6.85 12.66
N HIS A 66 -6.55 8.12 12.89
CA HIS A 66 -6.69 9.10 11.82
C HIS A 66 -5.32 9.35 11.16
N PHE A 67 -5.29 9.55 9.84
CA PHE A 67 -4.06 9.78 9.08
C PHE A 67 -4.24 10.86 8.02
N GLU A 68 -3.12 11.28 7.42
CA GLU A 68 -3.10 12.37 6.44
C GLU A 68 -2.73 11.86 5.05
N ILE A 69 -3.34 12.42 4.02
CA ILE A 69 -3.08 12.05 2.63
C ILE A 69 -2.71 13.31 1.86
N TYR A 70 -1.52 13.36 1.28
CA TYR A 70 -1.03 14.49 0.51
C TYR A 70 -1.01 14.15 -0.97
N VAL A 71 -1.77 14.91 -1.76
CA VAL A 71 -1.83 14.78 -3.23
C VAL A 71 -0.88 15.78 -3.84
N HIS A 72 0.24 15.30 -4.35
CA HIS A 72 1.31 16.12 -4.92
C HIS A 72 1.06 16.39 -6.41
N PRO A 73 1.06 17.67 -6.86
CA PRO A 73 0.81 18.03 -8.27
C PRO A 73 1.91 17.57 -9.23
N GLY A 74 3.05 17.14 -8.73
CA GLY A 74 4.23 16.84 -9.53
C GLY A 74 5.38 16.26 -8.72
N ARG A 75 6.35 15.66 -9.44
CA ARG A 75 7.54 15.01 -8.87
C ARG A 75 8.30 15.90 -7.92
N GLN A 76 8.51 17.18 -8.27
CA GLN A 76 9.21 18.13 -7.40
C GLN A 76 8.54 18.28 -6.02
N SER A 77 7.21 18.34 -5.99
CA SER A 77 6.46 18.45 -4.72
C SER A 77 6.58 17.17 -3.89
N LEU A 78 6.56 16.01 -4.54
CA LEU A 78 6.72 14.71 -3.88
C LEU A 78 8.16 14.53 -3.36
N ASP A 79 9.15 14.68 -4.23
CA ASP A 79 10.57 14.48 -3.92
C ASP A 79 11.01 15.41 -2.79
N SER A 80 10.68 16.71 -2.86
CA SER A 80 11.06 17.65 -1.78
C SER A 80 10.44 17.31 -0.42
N THR A 81 9.25 16.70 -0.43
CA THR A 81 8.59 16.21 0.78
C THR A 81 9.32 14.99 1.33
N TRP A 82 9.67 14.02 0.49
CA TRP A 82 10.39 12.82 0.92
C TRP A 82 11.83 13.13 1.33
N GLN A 83 12.54 14.00 0.62
CA GLN A 83 13.86 14.50 1.00
C GLN A 83 13.85 15.08 2.41
N HIS A 84 12.83 15.88 2.74
CA HIS A 84 12.67 16.45 4.07
C HIS A 84 12.31 15.39 5.12
N ASN A 85 11.26 14.60 4.86
CA ASN A 85 10.72 13.64 5.83
C ASN A 85 11.71 12.51 6.15
N TRP A 86 12.50 12.08 5.17
CA TRP A 86 13.47 11.00 5.32
C TRP A 86 14.88 11.51 5.66
N ASN A 87 15.07 12.83 5.78
CA ASN A 87 16.37 13.46 5.99
C ASN A 87 17.41 13.04 4.93
N MET A 88 16.98 12.98 3.67
CA MET A 88 17.79 12.58 2.51
C MET A 88 17.73 13.68 1.43
N PRO A 89 18.51 14.77 1.54
CA PRO A 89 18.39 15.93 0.64
C PRO A 89 18.67 15.61 -0.83
N ASP A 90 19.47 14.59 -1.12
CA ASP A 90 19.84 14.17 -2.48
C ASP A 90 18.91 13.08 -3.04
N PHE A 91 17.85 12.70 -2.31
CA PHE A 91 16.92 11.67 -2.77
C PHE A 91 16.11 12.13 -3.99
N HIS A 92 15.91 11.23 -4.94
CA HIS A 92 14.99 11.39 -6.06
C HIS A 92 14.15 10.13 -6.24
N SER A 93 12.83 10.29 -6.36
CA SER A 93 11.95 9.14 -6.59
C SER A 93 12.26 8.49 -7.94
N ALA A 94 12.29 7.16 -7.97
CA ALA A 94 12.33 6.45 -9.24
C ALA A 94 11.01 6.68 -10.00
N CYS A 95 11.03 6.53 -11.33
CA CYS A 95 9.85 6.82 -12.16
C CYS A 95 8.60 6.00 -11.79
N TRP A 96 8.77 4.81 -11.21
CA TRP A 96 7.67 3.96 -10.77
C TRP A 96 7.15 4.32 -9.37
N MET A 97 7.91 5.06 -8.54
CA MET A 97 7.54 5.41 -7.17
C MET A 97 6.53 6.55 -7.14
N VAL A 98 5.24 6.28 -7.36
CA VAL A 98 4.19 7.32 -7.41
C VAL A 98 3.52 7.60 -6.07
N ALA A 99 3.81 6.81 -5.03
CA ALA A 99 3.24 6.99 -3.71
C ALA A 99 4.11 6.33 -2.62
N SER A 100 3.84 6.67 -1.37
CA SER A 100 4.42 6.02 -0.18
C SER A 100 3.48 6.17 1.02
N GLY A 101 3.04 5.04 1.58
CA GLY A 101 2.24 4.97 2.80
C GLY A 101 3.04 4.56 4.04
N VAL A 102 2.81 5.24 5.16
CA VAL A 102 3.28 4.89 6.52
C VAL A 102 2.14 5.13 7.52
N GLY A 103 2.29 4.68 8.78
CA GLY A 103 1.19 4.63 9.76
C GLY A 103 0.37 5.91 9.96
N THR A 104 0.94 7.08 9.72
CA THR A 104 0.26 8.38 9.89
C THR A 104 0.04 9.15 8.59
N ARG A 105 0.59 8.68 7.46
CA ARG A 105 0.70 9.49 6.24
C ARG A 105 0.70 8.66 4.97
N LEU A 106 0.02 9.15 3.94
CA LEU A 106 0.17 8.72 2.56
C LEU A 106 0.55 9.92 1.68
N ASP A 107 1.72 9.86 1.06
CA ASP A 107 2.09 10.79 -0.02
C ASP A 107 1.73 10.15 -1.37
N LEU A 108 0.97 10.85 -2.20
CA LEU A 108 0.46 10.36 -3.48
C LEU A 108 0.75 11.40 -4.58
N LEU A 109 1.51 11.02 -5.60
CA LEU A 109 1.57 11.79 -6.83
C LEU A 109 0.19 11.80 -7.48
N SER A 110 -0.33 12.98 -7.84
CA SER A 110 -1.64 13.14 -8.47
C SER A 110 -1.82 12.16 -9.64
N PRO A 111 -2.79 11.21 -9.58
CA PRO A 111 -3.00 10.24 -10.65
C PRO A 111 -3.21 10.87 -12.03
N ALA A 112 -3.73 12.11 -12.06
CA ALA A 112 -3.94 12.89 -13.28
C ALA A 112 -2.68 13.09 -14.14
N ILE A 113 -1.48 12.97 -13.56
CA ILE A 113 -0.22 13.18 -14.29
C ILE A 113 0.58 11.89 -14.50
N TRP A 114 0.09 10.73 -14.04
CA TRP A 114 0.86 9.48 -14.07
C TRP A 114 1.29 9.08 -15.48
N LYS A 115 0.43 9.26 -16.49
CA LYS A 115 0.77 9.02 -17.91
C LYS A 115 2.05 9.72 -18.38
N THR A 116 2.38 10.86 -17.77
CA THR A 116 3.55 11.68 -18.13
C THR A 116 4.67 11.62 -17.09
N ALA A 117 4.37 11.24 -15.85
CA ALA A 117 5.28 11.33 -14.71
C ALA A 117 5.68 9.95 -14.14
N SER A 118 5.08 8.86 -14.65
CA SER A 118 5.41 7.48 -14.33
C SER A 118 5.84 6.71 -15.58
N CYS A 119 6.73 5.75 -15.39
CA CYS A 119 7.14 4.82 -16.44
C CYS A 119 6.27 3.55 -16.51
N GLU A 120 5.49 3.28 -15.46
CA GLU A 120 4.76 2.01 -15.30
C GLU A 120 3.26 2.20 -15.03
N HIS A 121 2.81 3.40 -14.65
CA HIS A 121 1.44 3.62 -14.17
C HIS A 121 0.64 4.55 -15.07
N ASP A 122 -0.61 4.16 -15.31
CA ASP A 122 -1.62 4.97 -15.98
C ASP A 122 -2.75 5.32 -14.99
N GLY A 123 -2.86 6.60 -14.63
CA GLY A 123 -3.91 7.10 -13.73
C GLY A 123 -5.33 7.00 -14.30
N ASP A 124 -5.47 6.82 -15.62
CA ASP A 124 -6.75 6.56 -16.28
C ASP A 124 -7.13 5.07 -16.21
N ASN A 125 -6.17 4.17 -15.94
CA ASN A 125 -6.45 2.77 -15.64
C ASN A 125 -7.06 2.67 -14.23
N GLN A 126 -8.39 2.65 -14.17
CA GLN A 126 -9.13 2.68 -12.91
C GLN A 126 -8.74 1.52 -11.98
N GLN A 127 -8.68 0.30 -12.50
CA GLN A 127 -8.39 -0.89 -11.69
C GLN A 127 -6.99 -0.80 -11.10
N GLU A 128 -5.98 -0.55 -11.94
CA GLU A 128 -4.59 -0.46 -11.49
C GLU A 128 -4.39 0.67 -10.48
N THR A 129 -4.98 1.84 -10.74
CA THR A 129 -4.88 2.99 -9.84
C THR A 129 -5.53 2.69 -8.49
N GLU A 130 -6.69 2.05 -8.47
CA GLU A 130 -7.34 1.65 -7.21
C GLU A 130 -6.54 0.58 -6.47
N GLN A 131 -5.94 -0.38 -7.18
CA GLN A 131 -5.07 -1.39 -6.58
C GLN A 131 -3.83 -0.74 -5.96
N LEU A 132 -3.15 0.17 -6.67
CA LEU A 132 -2.00 0.89 -6.15
C LEU A 132 -2.36 1.73 -4.92
N ILE A 133 -3.45 2.51 -4.98
CA ILE A 133 -3.91 3.27 -3.81
C ILE A 133 -4.26 2.34 -2.63
N THR A 134 -4.86 1.18 -2.89
CA THR A 134 -5.14 0.18 -1.85
C THR A 134 -3.84 -0.38 -1.27
N HIS A 135 -2.82 -0.65 -2.10
CA HIS A 135 -1.50 -1.12 -1.67
C HIS A 135 -0.89 -0.16 -0.65
N GLU A 136 -0.86 1.12 -0.96
CA GLU A 136 -0.31 2.12 -0.05
C GLU A 136 -1.15 2.30 1.22
N LEU A 137 -2.48 2.19 1.12
CA LEU A 137 -3.34 2.21 2.29
C LEU A 137 -3.16 0.96 3.18
N VAL A 138 -2.74 -0.18 2.62
CA VAL A 138 -2.33 -1.34 3.41
C VAL A 138 -1.03 -1.06 4.15
N HIS A 139 -0.09 -0.32 3.57
CA HIS A 139 1.10 0.15 4.29
C HIS A 139 0.75 1.09 5.45
N VAL A 140 -0.16 2.05 5.24
CA VAL A 140 -0.70 2.89 6.33
C VAL A 140 -1.32 2.02 7.41
N PHE A 141 -2.17 1.06 7.04
CA PHE A 141 -2.81 0.16 8.00
C PHE A 141 -1.79 -0.65 8.79
N HIS A 142 -0.78 -1.23 8.13
CA HIS A 142 0.29 -2.00 8.76
C HIS A 142 1.10 -1.12 9.72
N GLY A 143 1.52 0.08 9.29
CA GLY A 143 2.25 1.03 10.14
C GLY A 143 1.47 1.45 11.40
N GLN A 144 0.13 1.48 11.36
CA GLN A 144 -0.69 1.75 12.56
C GLN A 144 -0.69 0.63 13.60
N HIS A 145 -0.31 -0.58 13.20
CA HIS A 145 -0.22 -1.75 14.07
C HIS A 145 1.23 -2.09 14.45
N ASN A 146 2.20 -1.70 13.63
CA ASN A 146 3.61 -1.97 13.86
C ASN A 146 4.20 -1.05 14.95
N PRO A 147 5.09 -1.55 15.82
CA PRO A 147 5.87 -0.71 16.74
C PRO A 147 6.74 0.36 16.06
N SER A 148 7.10 0.16 14.78
CA SER A 148 7.79 1.12 13.91
C SER A 148 6.82 1.60 12.82
N PRO A 149 6.07 2.70 13.04
CA PRO A 149 5.00 3.10 12.12
C PRO A 149 5.46 3.51 10.73
N ASP A 150 6.74 3.85 10.59
CA ASP A 150 7.44 4.21 9.35
C ASP A 150 8.33 3.08 8.81
N PHE A 151 8.29 1.91 9.45
CA PHE A 151 9.11 0.73 9.16
C PHE A 151 10.64 0.92 9.26
N SER A 152 11.13 2.02 9.84
CA SER A 152 12.57 2.29 10.01
C SER A 152 13.31 1.23 10.85
N GLU A 153 12.62 0.59 11.79
CA GLU A 153 13.16 -0.46 12.67
C GLU A 153 12.72 -1.87 12.24
N VAL A 154 12.18 -2.03 11.02
CA VAL A 154 11.79 -3.33 10.47
C VAL A 154 12.97 -3.95 9.74
N GLN A 155 13.31 -5.20 10.07
CA GLN A 155 14.51 -5.88 9.58
C GLN A 155 14.18 -7.25 8.97
N GLY A 156 14.58 -7.46 7.71
CA GLY A 156 14.41 -8.72 6.99
C GLY A 156 12.93 -9.07 6.66
N LEU A 157 12.05 -8.07 6.72
CA LEU A 157 10.60 -8.24 6.53
C LEU A 157 10.05 -7.43 5.35
N ASP A 158 10.90 -6.87 4.48
CA ASP A 158 10.42 -6.14 3.29
C ASP A 158 9.48 -7.00 2.43
N TRP A 159 9.79 -8.29 2.30
CA TRP A 159 8.92 -9.26 1.62
C TRP A 159 7.54 -9.39 2.29
N PHE A 160 7.45 -9.24 3.61
CA PHE A 160 6.18 -9.33 4.32
C PHE A 160 5.40 -8.02 4.18
N VAL A 161 6.06 -6.88 4.38
CA VAL A 161 5.47 -5.54 4.24
C VAL A 161 4.90 -5.37 2.83
N GLU A 162 5.72 -5.58 1.81
CA GLU A 162 5.31 -5.41 0.41
C GLU A 162 4.44 -6.56 -0.09
N GLY A 163 4.67 -7.78 0.39
CA GLY A 163 3.84 -8.93 0.07
C GLY A 163 2.41 -8.78 0.56
N LEU A 164 2.23 -8.26 1.78
CA LEU A 164 0.91 -8.01 2.36
C LEU A 164 0.15 -6.97 1.55
N ALA A 165 0.81 -5.86 1.22
CA ALA A 165 0.22 -4.82 0.40
C ALA A 165 -0.13 -5.33 -1.01
N THR A 166 0.74 -6.14 -1.62
CA THR A 166 0.50 -6.77 -2.93
C THR A 166 -0.70 -7.71 -2.90
N TYR A 167 -0.81 -8.54 -1.86
CA TYR A 167 -1.90 -9.52 -1.74
C TYR A 167 -3.22 -8.83 -1.42
N ALA A 168 -3.26 -7.97 -0.40
CA ALA A 168 -4.46 -7.30 0.07
C ALA A 168 -5.04 -6.30 -0.92
N SER A 169 -4.20 -5.66 -1.75
CA SER A 169 -4.64 -4.78 -2.82
C SER A 169 -5.20 -5.52 -4.05
N GLY A 170 -4.98 -6.84 -4.15
CA GLY A 170 -5.31 -7.62 -5.33
C GLY A 170 -4.29 -7.51 -6.46
N GLN A 171 -3.09 -6.95 -6.21
CA GLN A 171 -1.98 -6.96 -7.17
C GLN A 171 -1.29 -8.32 -7.29
N CYS A 172 -1.51 -9.24 -6.34
CA CYS A 172 -1.10 -10.64 -6.42
C CYS A 172 -2.02 -11.44 -7.37
N ASP A 173 -2.08 -11.01 -8.63
CA ASP A 173 -2.99 -11.53 -9.64
C ASP A 173 -2.58 -12.88 -10.24
N THR A 174 -3.46 -13.44 -11.07
CA THR A 174 -3.21 -14.71 -11.77
C THR A 174 -1.91 -14.69 -12.58
N LYS A 175 -1.57 -13.57 -13.22
CA LYS A 175 -0.35 -13.47 -14.05
C LYS A 175 0.89 -13.60 -13.17
N ARG A 176 0.99 -12.84 -12.09
CA ARG A 176 2.11 -12.92 -11.14
C ARG A 176 2.21 -14.32 -10.52
N ILE A 177 1.07 -14.92 -10.16
CA ILE A 177 1.04 -16.29 -9.65
C ILE A 177 1.62 -17.29 -10.66
N GLN A 178 1.30 -17.17 -11.96
CA GLN A 178 1.87 -18.03 -12.99
C GLN A 178 3.38 -17.81 -13.18
N GLU A 179 3.85 -16.56 -13.11
CA GLU A 179 5.28 -16.23 -13.18
C GLU A 179 6.06 -16.87 -12.01
N VAL A 180 5.49 -16.85 -10.80
CA VAL A 180 6.06 -17.52 -9.62
C VAL A 180 6.09 -19.03 -9.80
N LYS A 181 4.99 -19.66 -10.24
CA LYS A 181 4.96 -21.12 -10.52
C LYS A 181 6.03 -21.53 -11.52
N ALA A 182 6.15 -20.80 -12.62
CA ALA A 182 7.18 -21.04 -13.63
C ALA A 182 8.61 -20.86 -13.08
N ALA A 183 8.83 -19.93 -12.13
CA ALA A 183 10.11 -19.76 -11.47
C ALA A 183 10.44 -20.92 -10.51
N ILE A 184 9.45 -21.46 -9.80
CA ILE A 184 9.59 -22.65 -8.94
C ILE A 184 10.00 -23.87 -9.78
N GLU A 185 9.28 -24.13 -10.88
CA GLU A 185 9.57 -25.25 -11.80
C GLU A 185 11.00 -25.19 -12.35
N LYS A 186 11.48 -23.97 -12.65
CA LYS A 186 12.83 -23.73 -13.17
C LYS A 186 13.90 -23.66 -12.07
N GLN A 187 13.53 -23.84 -10.80
CA GLN A 187 14.42 -23.69 -9.64
C GLN A 187 15.12 -22.33 -9.59
N ARG A 188 14.41 -21.26 -9.99
CA ARG A 188 14.93 -19.87 -10.05
C ARG A 188 14.33 -18.99 -8.96
N ILE A 189 14.07 -19.57 -7.80
CA ILE A 189 13.57 -18.85 -6.63
C ILE A 189 14.67 -18.70 -5.58
N PRO A 190 14.72 -17.58 -4.83
CA PRO A 190 15.66 -17.42 -3.74
C PRO A 190 15.48 -18.50 -2.66
N ALA A 191 16.55 -18.81 -1.94
CA ALA A 191 16.55 -19.79 -0.85
C ALA A 191 16.19 -19.19 0.52
N GLN A 192 16.08 -17.87 0.60
CA GLN A 192 15.80 -17.11 1.83
C GLN A 192 14.66 -16.14 1.56
N LEU A 193 13.82 -15.92 2.57
CA LEU A 193 12.64 -15.06 2.53
C LEU A 193 13.02 -13.59 2.31
N GLU A 194 14.07 -13.10 2.96
CA GLU A 194 14.57 -11.73 2.77
C GLU A 194 14.85 -11.43 1.29
N ALA A 195 15.38 -12.42 0.56
CA ALA A 195 15.66 -12.29 -0.87
C ALA A 195 14.40 -12.34 -1.76
N PHE A 196 13.20 -12.59 -1.22
CA PHE A 196 11.95 -12.48 -1.98
C PHE A 196 11.67 -11.04 -2.37
N TRP A 197 12.21 -10.05 -1.66
CA TRP A 197 12.09 -8.64 -2.04
C TRP A 197 13.18 -8.18 -3.03
N THR A 198 13.61 -9.07 -3.93
CA THR A 198 14.65 -8.76 -4.93
C THR A 198 14.25 -9.17 -6.34
N GLY A 199 14.83 -8.50 -7.34
CA GLY A 199 14.61 -8.80 -8.76
C GLY A 199 13.20 -8.46 -9.26
N SER A 200 12.85 -9.00 -10.44
CA SER A 200 11.61 -8.69 -11.14
C SER A 200 10.38 -9.41 -10.56
N LEU A 201 10.58 -10.55 -9.88
CA LEU A 201 9.49 -11.33 -9.30
C LEU A 201 9.12 -10.91 -7.88
N ARG A 202 9.74 -9.86 -7.33
CA ARG A 202 9.68 -9.51 -5.90
C ARG A 202 8.27 -9.45 -5.33
N TYR A 203 7.37 -8.75 -6.01
CA TYR A 203 5.96 -8.63 -5.64
C TYR A 203 5.22 -9.96 -5.76
N GLY A 204 5.51 -10.78 -6.79
CA GLY A 204 4.88 -12.09 -6.96
C GLY A 204 5.32 -13.08 -5.86
N LEU A 205 6.61 -13.16 -5.58
CA LEU A 205 7.17 -14.00 -4.52
C LEU A 205 6.61 -13.59 -3.15
N SER A 206 6.72 -12.31 -2.83
CA SER A 206 6.26 -11.72 -1.57
C SER A 206 4.74 -11.86 -1.39
N GLY A 207 3.96 -11.47 -2.39
CA GLY A 207 2.49 -11.55 -2.35
C GLY A 207 1.97 -12.97 -2.25
N SER A 208 2.57 -13.92 -2.98
CA SER A 208 2.16 -15.33 -2.92
C SER A 208 2.57 -16.01 -1.61
N MET A 209 3.67 -15.59 -0.97
CA MET A 209 4.00 -16.03 0.38
C MET A 209 2.95 -15.55 1.38
N VAL A 210 2.52 -14.29 1.32
CA VAL A 210 1.46 -13.79 2.20
C VAL A 210 0.10 -14.43 1.91
N MET A 211 -0.23 -14.70 0.64
CA MET A 211 -1.39 -15.50 0.26
C MET A 211 -1.35 -16.89 0.92
N TYR A 212 -0.21 -17.58 0.86
CA TYR A 212 -0.04 -18.86 1.54
C TYR A 212 -0.21 -18.75 3.06
N LEU A 213 0.35 -17.70 3.67
CA LEU A 213 0.19 -17.45 5.11
C LEU A 213 -1.28 -17.27 5.50
N ASP A 214 -2.03 -16.51 4.70
CA ASP A 214 -3.44 -16.26 4.95
C ASP A 214 -4.30 -17.53 4.82
N GLU A 215 -4.09 -18.31 3.76
CA GLU A 215 -4.84 -19.54 3.50
C GLU A 215 -4.51 -20.66 4.51
N THR A 216 -3.28 -20.66 5.04
CA THR A 216 -2.79 -21.71 5.95
C THR A 216 -3.03 -21.39 7.43
N TYR A 217 -2.74 -20.15 7.84
CA TYR A 217 -2.79 -19.74 9.24
C TYR A 217 -3.99 -18.81 9.53
N GLY A 218 -4.60 -18.24 8.50
CA GLY A 218 -5.79 -17.39 8.61
C GLY A 218 -5.48 -15.90 8.82
N ARG A 219 -6.46 -15.07 8.45
CA ARG A 219 -6.38 -13.60 8.54
C ARG A 219 -6.06 -13.07 9.94
N SER A 220 -6.55 -13.75 10.98
CA SER A 220 -6.28 -13.37 12.37
C SER A 220 -4.80 -13.52 12.76
N VAL A 221 -4.08 -14.45 12.11
CA VAL A 221 -2.63 -14.59 12.28
C VAL A 221 -1.91 -13.49 11.51
N LEU A 222 -2.31 -13.19 10.27
CA LEU A 222 -1.75 -12.06 9.52
C LEU A 222 -1.83 -10.74 10.30
N LEU A 223 -2.97 -10.47 10.94
CA LEU A 223 -3.14 -9.30 11.81
C LEU A 223 -2.15 -9.27 12.97
N GLN A 224 -1.83 -10.42 13.56
CA GLN A 224 -0.84 -10.49 14.63
C GLN A 224 0.58 -10.31 14.12
N LEU A 225 0.87 -10.73 12.89
CA LEU A 225 2.17 -10.53 12.24
C LEU A 225 2.47 -9.05 11.97
N LEU A 226 1.45 -8.19 11.86
CA LEU A 226 1.66 -6.74 11.69
C LEU A 226 2.44 -6.09 12.84
N MET A 227 2.46 -6.72 14.01
CA MET A 227 3.13 -6.21 15.22
C MET A 227 4.59 -6.65 15.35
N VAL A 228 5.10 -7.48 14.42
CA VAL A 228 6.49 -7.95 14.48
C VAL A 228 7.40 -7.04 13.66
N SER A 229 8.65 -6.89 14.10
CA SER A 229 9.64 -6.05 13.40
C SER A 229 10.82 -6.85 12.85
N THR A 230 10.88 -8.17 13.12
CA THR A 230 11.97 -9.04 12.64
C THR A 230 11.44 -10.33 12.03
N GLN A 231 12.16 -10.89 11.06
CA GLN A 231 11.87 -12.22 10.51
C GLN A 231 11.88 -13.31 11.59
N ALA A 232 12.79 -13.23 12.56
CA ALA A 232 12.87 -14.18 13.66
C ALA A 232 11.59 -14.19 14.50
N ASP A 233 11.03 -13.02 14.82
CA ASP A 233 9.77 -12.91 15.57
C ASP A 233 8.57 -13.41 14.76
N LEU A 234 8.55 -13.14 13.45
CA LEU A 234 7.53 -13.67 12.54
C LEU A 234 7.54 -15.20 12.54
N LEU A 235 8.71 -15.82 12.32
CA LEU A 235 8.86 -17.27 12.30
C LEU A 235 8.51 -17.91 13.66
N LYS A 236 8.94 -17.27 14.76
CA LYS A 236 8.58 -17.68 16.12
C LYS A 236 7.07 -17.63 16.35
N LYS A 237 6.38 -16.60 15.85
CA LYS A 237 4.93 -16.44 15.96
C LYS A 237 4.17 -17.51 15.17
N LEU A 238 4.72 -17.92 14.02
CA LEU A 238 4.17 -18.99 13.19
C LEU A 238 4.53 -20.40 13.68
N HIS A 239 5.47 -20.52 14.63
CA HIS A 239 6.00 -21.79 15.12
C HIS A 239 6.61 -22.68 14.03
N VAL A 240 7.30 -22.06 13.06
CA VAL A 240 7.99 -22.76 11.97
C VAL A 240 9.39 -22.20 11.76
N SER A 241 10.29 -23.01 11.21
CA SER A 241 11.54 -22.54 10.63
C SER A 241 11.30 -21.91 9.26
N GLU A 242 12.27 -21.11 8.80
CA GLU A 242 12.24 -20.55 7.44
C GLU A 242 12.21 -21.64 6.36
N THR A 243 12.95 -22.73 6.56
CA THR A 243 12.98 -23.84 5.61
C THR A 243 11.62 -24.53 5.51
N GLU A 244 10.94 -24.76 6.63
CA GLU A 244 9.58 -25.31 6.64
C GLU A 244 8.59 -24.37 5.97
N LEU A 245 8.67 -23.07 6.24
CA LEU A 245 7.79 -22.08 5.63
C LEU A 245 7.96 -22.02 4.11
N LEU A 246 9.20 -21.95 3.63
CA LEU A 246 9.52 -21.97 2.19
C LEU A 246 9.07 -23.27 1.52
N ALA A 247 9.22 -24.42 2.19
CA ALA A 247 8.76 -25.69 1.66
C ALA A 247 7.24 -25.74 1.55
N GLY A 248 6.53 -25.31 2.59
CA GLY A 248 5.07 -25.25 2.61
C GLY A 248 4.50 -24.32 1.54
N TRP A 249 5.09 -23.12 1.38
CA TRP A 249 4.72 -22.19 0.30
C TRP A 249 4.94 -22.79 -1.09
N LYS A 250 6.08 -23.45 -1.34
CA LYS A 250 6.32 -24.09 -2.65
C LYS A 250 5.26 -25.13 -2.98
N GLN A 251 4.91 -25.98 -2.01
CA GLN A 251 3.85 -26.99 -2.15
C GLN A 251 2.49 -26.35 -2.42
N PHE A 252 2.16 -25.27 -1.69
CA PHE A 252 0.95 -24.49 -1.93
C PHE A 252 0.89 -23.94 -3.37
N MET A 253 2.00 -23.41 -3.88
CA MET A 253 2.04 -22.79 -5.21
C MET A 253 1.89 -23.79 -6.36
N VAL A 254 2.53 -24.96 -6.28
CA VAL A 254 2.48 -25.95 -7.36
C VAL A 254 1.25 -26.87 -7.30
N GLY A 255 0.46 -26.76 -6.22
CA GLY A 255 -0.63 -27.69 -5.93
C GLY A 255 -0.09 -28.95 -5.26
N LYS A 256 -0.90 -29.52 -4.35
CA LYS A 256 -0.60 -30.83 -3.75
C LYS A 256 -0.43 -31.90 -4.83
#